data_AF-A0A165MYJ7-F1
#
_entry.id   AF-A0A165MYJ7-F1
#
_cell.length_a   1.000
_cell.length_b   1.000
_cell.length_c   1.000
_cell.angle_alpha   90.00
_cell.angle_beta   90.00
_cell.angle_gamma   90.00
#
_symmetry.space_group_name_H-M   'P 1'
#
loop_
_entity.id
_entity.type
_entity.pdbx_description
1 polymer ?
#
loop_
_entity_poly.entity_id
_entity_poly.type
_entity_poly.pdbx_seq_one_letter_code
_entity_poly.pdbx_strand_id
1 'polypeptide(L)'
;MTSRRATTPPAKRVKLESRSPSRSPNIVEISPPAGQYEATKEGEEVVEEEHCSICLQSFADRTVIPACSHEFCFECLLIWTEQSRKCPLCSQPIGDYLIHRIRSKFDYQKHFLAPLRTSARPQSAAAAAQRDARRRARTRREREWDRRQREVHEEADELERAIEKRRWVYRHHLYAKHVASNPYTRYRPFPTPAQFSASQDLISRATVFLRRELRVWVGLDVEVSVVSISVRTQASLWKT
;
A
#
# COMPACT_ATOMS: atom_id res chain seq x y z
N MET A 1 10.04 52.31 -21.67
CA MET A 1 11.26 52.36 -20.81
C MET A 1 11.22 51.14 -19.89
N THR A 2 12.18 50.23 -20.08
CA THR A 2 12.82 49.31 -19.10
C THR A 2 12.01 48.76 -17.90
N SER A 3 12.03 47.50 -17.48
CA SER A 3 12.69 46.24 -17.86
C SER A 3 12.21 45.17 -16.85
N ARG A 4 11.90 43.94 -17.34
CA ARG A 4 12.12 42.57 -16.78
C ARG A 4 12.11 42.36 -15.25
N ARG A 5 11.53 41.28 -14.68
CA ARG A 5 11.97 39.88 -14.88
C ARG A 5 11.03 38.87 -14.20
N ALA A 6 10.84 37.71 -14.83
CA ALA A 6 10.26 36.49 -14.30
C ALA A 6 11.33 35.61 -13.61
N THR A 7 10.94 34.74 -12.67
CA THR A 7 11.80 33.71 -12.05
C THR A 7 11.08 32.36 -11.98
N THR A 8 11.55 31.43 -12.81
CA THR A 8 11.33 29.98 -12.82
C THR A 8 12.40 29.25 -11.95
N PRO A 9 12.25 27.94 -11.66
CA PRO A 9 12.95 27.24 -10.57
C PRO A 9 14.33 26.68 -10.98
N PRO A 10 15.23 26.34 -10.03
CA PRO A 10 16.54 25.79 -10.38
C PRO A 10 16.55 24.27 -10.53
N ALA A 11 17.29 23.83 -11.55
CA ALA A 11 17.58 22.46 -11.95
C ALA A 11 18.81 21.88 -11.25
N LYS A 12 18.88 20.54 -11.13
CA LYS A 12 20.13 19.78 -10.97
C LYS A 12 20.15 18.55 -11.90
N ARG A 13 20.89 18.68 -13.00
CA ARG A 13 21.60 17.64 -13.80
C ARG A 13 22.78 17.08 -12.96
N VAL A 14 23.47 15.94 -13.15
CA VAL A 14 23.58 14.83 -14.14
C VAL A 14 24.59 13.83 -13.54
N LYS A 15 24.45 12.50 -13.78
CA LYS A 15 25.50 11.68 -14.43
C LYS A 15 24.94 10.32 -14.88
N LEU A 16 24.88 10.18 -16.20
CA LEU A 16 24.67 8.97 -16.99
C LEU A 16 26.03 8.31 -17.18
N GLU A 17 26.13 6.99 -17.08
CA GLU A 17 27.05 6.21 -17.93
C GLU A 17 26.69 4.72 -17.91
N SER A 18 26.25 4.27 -19.09
CA SER A 18 26.07 2.90 -19.55
C SER A 18 27.36 2.43 -20.22
N ARG A 19 27.86 1.23 -19.88
CA ARG A 19 28.67 0.38 -20.78
C ARG A 19 29.02 -0.97 -20.15
N SER A 20 28.50 -2.04 -20.76
CA SER A 20 29.14 -3.37 -20.76
C SER A 20 30.45 -3.32 -21.56
N PRO A 21 31.40 -4.21 -21.28
CA PRO A 21 31.81 -5.10 -22.36
C PRO A 21 32.14 -6.55 -21.94
N SER A 22 31.78 -7.45 -22.84
CA SER A 22 32.26 -8.81 -23.06
C SER A 22 33.79 -8.93 -23.17
N ARG A 23 34.39 -9.97 -22.56
CA ARG A 23 35.68 -10.55 -22.99
C ARG A 23 35.95 -11.95 -22.37
N SER A 24 35.78 -13.00 -23.16
CA SER A 24 36.57 -14.26 -23.08
C SER A 24 38.02 -13.97 -23.58
N PRO A 25 39.09 -14.81 -23.45
CA PRO A 25 39.11 -16.30 -23.57
C PRO A 25 40.22 -17.07 -22.78
N ASN A 26 40.23 -18.42 -22.86
CA ASN A 26 41.39 -19.35 -23.01
C ASN A 26 40.93 -20.79 -22.66
N ILE A 27 40.82 -21.72 -23.62
CA ILE A 27 41.84 -22.71 -24.08
C ILE A 27 42.41 -23.55 -22.93
N VAL A 28 42.10 -24.86 -22.92
CA VAL A 28 43.09 -25.96 -23.04
C VAL A 28 42.45 -27.17 -23.73
N GLU A 29 43.13 -27.60 -24.78
CA GLU A 29 42.96 -28.78 -25.61
C GLU A 29 43.66 -29.99 -24.96
N ILE A 30 42.98 -31.13 -24.82
CA ILE A 30 43.62 -32.44 -24.57
C ILE A 30 42.84 -33.52 -25.33
N SER A 31 43.42 -33.99 -26.44
CA SER A 31 43.30 -35.39 -26.94
C SER A 31 44.53 -36.17 -26.43
N PRO A 32 44.74 -37.50 -26.62
CA PRO A 32 44.05 -38.55 -27.43
C PRO A 32 43.93 -39.88 -26.60
N PRO A 33 43.90 -41.16 -27.11
CA PRO A 33 43.96 -41.67 -28.48
C PRO A 33 43.00 -42.80 -28.88
N ALA A 34 43.12 -43.16 -30.17
CA ALA A 34 42.41 -44.18 -30.93
C ALA A 34 42.66 -45.63 -30.47
N GLY A 35 41.65 -46.48 -30.69
CA GLY A 35 41.75 -47.94 -30.70
C GLY A 35 40.75 -48.50 -31.72
N GLN A 36 41.24 -49.26 -32.68
CA GLN A 36 40.53 -49.91 -33.79
C GLN A 36 40.18 -51.35 -33.41
N TYR A 37 38.96 -51.85 -33.70
CA TYR A 37 38.67 -53.20 -34.23
C TYR A 37 37.13 -53.39 -34.31
N GLU A 38 36.55 -53.47 -35.51
CA GLU A 38 36.14 -54.68 -36.26
C GLU A 38 34.82 -55.33 -35.81
N ALA A 39 33.99 -55.61 -36.82
CA ALA A 39 32.66 -56.19 -36.72
C ALA A 39 32.74 -57.72 -36.65
N THR A 40 31.98 -58.32 -35.74
CA THR A 40 31.52 -59.71 -35.85
C THR A 40 30.00 -59.75 -35.63
N LYS A 41 29.30 -60.31 -36.63
CA LYS A 41 27.92 -60.78 -36.54
C LYS A 41 27.93 -62.11 -35.81
N GLU A 42 27.15 -62.31 -34.75
CA GLU A 42 26.46 -63.59 -34.43
C GLU A 42 25.17 -63.26 -33.66
N GLY A 43 24.07 -63.88 -34.05
CA GLY A 43 22.75 -63.65 -33.47
C GLY A 43 22.60 -64.42 -32.16
N GLU A 44 22.71 -63.70 -31.05
CA GLU A 44 22.07 -64.06 -29.80
C GLU A 44 20.80 -63.21 -29.74
N GLU A 45 19.62 -63.79 -29.48
CA GLU A 45 18.50 -63.01 -28.94
C GLU A 45 18.96 -62.56 -27.55
N VAL A 46 19.78 -61.50 -27.50
CA VAL A 46 20.07 -60.76 -26.30
C VAL A 46 18.72 -60.20 -25.91
N VAL A 47 18.05 -60.89 -25.00
CA VAL A 47 17.04 -60.25 -24.17
C VAL A 47 17.83 -59.15 -23.49
N GLU A 48 17.81 -57.94 -24.07
CA GLU A 48 18.37 -56.76 -23.44
C GLU A 48 17.65 -56.68 -22.10
N GLU A 49 18.31 -57.12 -21.04
CA GLU A 49 17.76 -57.02 -19.71
C GLU A 49 17.52 -55.52 -19.52
N GLU A 50 16.25 -55.12 -19.52
CA GLU A 50 15.91 -53.73 -19.32
C GLU A 50 16.26 -53.43 -17.85
N HIS A 51 17.27 -52.58 -17.64
CA HIS A 51 17.76 -52.21 -16.31
C HIS A 51 17.17 -50.87 -15.87
N CYS A 52 16.99 -50.68 -14.57
CA CYS A 52 16.58 -49.38 -14.02
C CYS A 52 17.73 -48.38 -14.08
N SER A 53 17.53 -47.22 -14.71
CA SER A 53 18.55 -46.17 -14.82
C SER A 53 18.89 -45.42 -13.52
N ILE A 54 18.14 -45.66 -12.43
CA ILE A 54 18.44 -45.08 -11.10
C ILE A 54 19.36 -46.00 -10.28
N CYS A 55 19.04 -47.29 -10.18
CA CYS A 55 19.82 -48.26 -9.39
C CYS A 55 20.77 -49.13 -10.22
N LEU A 56 20.68 -49.08 -11.55
CA LEU A 56 21.47 -49.87 -12.51
C LEU A 56 21.32 -51.39 -12.34
N GLN A 57 20.22 -51.84 -11.73
CA GLN A 57 19.87 -53.25 -11.52
C GLN A 57 18.63 -53.62 -12.33
N SER A 58 18.32 -54.91 -12.44
CA SER A 58 17.07 -55.40 -13.00
C SER A 58 15.85 -54.87 -12.21
N PHE A 59 14.71 -54.70 -12.89
CA PHE A 59 13.53 -54.12 -12.26
C PHE A 59 12.90 -55.05 -11.21
N ALA A 60 12.83 -54.59 -9.95
CA ALA A 60 12.14 -55.31 -8.88
C ALA A 60 10.61 -55.07 -8.87
N ASP A 61 10.17 -53.82 -9.07
CA ASP A 61 8.77 -53.43 -9.32
C ASP A 61 8.78 -52.36 -10.41
N ARG A 62 8.46 -52.74 -11.64
CA ARG A 62 8.53 -51.85 -12.81
C ARG A 62 7.43 -50.79 -12.72
N THR A 63 7.85 -49.54 -12.83
CA THR A 63 6.97 -48.37 -12.73
C THR A 63 7.12 -47.44 -13.90
N VAL A 64 5.99 -46.92 -14.36
CA VAL A 64 5.91 -46.09 -15.55
C VAL A 64 5.34 -44.73 -15.16
N ILE A 65 6.01 -43.67 -15.63
CA ILE A 65 5.52 -42.31 -15.49
C ILE A 65 4.48 -42.04 -16.58
N PRO A 66 3.20 -41.71 -16.25
CA PRO A 66 2.15 -41.55 -17.25
C PRO A 66 2.41 -40.45 -18.29
N ALA A 67 3.15 -39.40 -17.89
CA ALA A 67 3.42 -38.25 -18.75
C ALA A 67 4.48 -38.50 -19.84
N CYS A 68 5.41 -39.43 -19.62
CA CYS A 68 6.59 -39.61 -20.47
C CYS A 68 6.98 -41.06 -20.75
N SER A 69 6.19 -42.02 -20.24
CA SER A 69 6.38 -43.47 -20.39
C SER A 69 7.79 -44.01 -20.09
N HIS A 70 8.56 -43.31 -19.25
CA HIS A 70 9.88 -43.77 -18.81
C HIS A 70 9.74 -44.70 -17.61
N GLU A 71 10.63 -45.70 -17.54
CA GLU A 71 10.50 -46.84 -16.63
C GLU A 71 11.59 -46.88 -15.55
N PHE A 72 11.19 -47.13 -14.31
CA PHE A 72 12.06 -47.17 -13.13
C PHE A 72 11.57 -48.21 -12.11
N CYS A 73 12.40 -48.58 -11.14
CA CYS A 73 11.94 -49.28 -9.95
C CYS A 73 11.03 -48.37 -9.11
N PHE A 74 9.95 -48.90 -8.55
CA PHE A 74 8.97 -48.12 -7.77
C PHE A 74 9.62 -47.34 -6.64
N GLU A 75 10.46 -48.01 -5.86
CA GLU A 75 11.13 -47.42 -4.71
C GLU A 75 12.15 -46.34 -5.12
N CYS A 76 12.90 -46.58 -6.19
CA CYS A 76 13.83 -45.60 -6.76
C CYS A 76 13.12 -44.32 -7.20
N LEU A 77 11.99 -44.47 -7.90
CA LEU A 77 11.21 -43.34 -8.37
C LEU A 77 10.48 -42.63 -7.22
N LEU A 78 10.04 -43.37 -6.20
CA LEU A 78 9.38 -42.81 -5.02
C LEU A 78 10.34 -41.87 -4.28
N ILE A 79 11.56 -42.32 -3.96
CA ILE A 79 12.60 -41.49 -3.33
C ILE A 79 12.89 -40.24 -4.16
N TRP A 80 12.97 -40.39 -5.49
CA TRP A 80 13.16 -39.26 -6.38
C TRP A 80 12.02 -38.24 -6.30
N THR A 81 10.77 -38.70 -6.25
CA THR A 81 9.58 -37.82 -6.21
C THR A 81 9.40 -37.04 -4.90
N GLU A 82 10.14 -37.41 -3.84
CA GLU A 82 10.24 -36.63 -2.61
C GLU A 82 11.07 -35.35 -2.82
N GLN A 83 12.08 -35.41 -3.69
CA GLN A 83 12.99 -34.30 -3.96
C GLN A 83 12.56 -33.49 -5.19
N SER A 84 12.09 -34.15 -6.25
CA SER A 84 11.79 -33.53 -7.54
C SER A 84 10.57 -34.16 -8.21
N ARG A 85 9.64 -33.32 -8.70
CA ARG A 85 8.48 -33.77 -9.51
C ARG A 85 8.74 -33.83 -11.00
N LYS A 86 10.00 -34.01 -11.39
CA LYS A 86 10.43 -34.09 -12.79
C LYS A 86 11.03 -35.46 -13.06
N CYS A 87 10.78 -36.03 -14.23
CA CYS A 87 11.36 -37.29 -14.66
C CYS A 87 12.90 -37.20 -14.68
N PRO A 88 13.64 -38.19 -14.14
CA PRO A 88 15.11 -38.22 -14.18
C PRO A 88 15.71 -38.20 -15.59
N LEU A 89 15.00 -38.75 -16.59
CA LEU A 89 15.51 -38.89 -17.96
C LEU A 89 15.18 -37.68 -18.84
N CYS A 90 13.93 -37.21 -18.82
CA CYS A 90 13.47 -36.16 -19.74
C CYS A 90 13.09 -34.84 -19.07
N SER A 91 13.19 -34.75 -17.73
CA SER A 91 12.82 -33.57 -16.93
C SER A 91 11.35 -33.13 -17.03
N GLN A 92 10.49 -33.90 -17.68
CA GLN A 92 9.05 -33.63 -17.77
C GLN A 92 8.36 -33.85 -16.41
N PRO A 93 7.28 -33.10 -16.11
CA PRO A 93 6.54 -33.25 -14.86
C PRO A 93 5.92 -34.65 -14.75
N ILE A 94 6.12 -35.31 -13.60
CA ILE A 94 5.68 -36.69 -13.34
C ILE A 94 4.14 -36.80 -13.22
N GLY A 95 3.47 -35.72 -12.82
CA GLY A 95 2.02 -35.67 -12.58
C GLY A 95 1.63 -36.05 -11.14
N ASP A 96 0.35 -36.40 -10.96
CA ASP A 96 -0.23 -36.66 -9.64
C ASP A 96 -0.09 -38.11 -9.18
N TYR A 97 0.19 -39.06 -10.09
CA TYR A 97 0.29 -40.48 -9.76
C TYR A 97 1.30 -41.22 -10.63
N LEU A 98 1.80 -42.32 -10.07
CA LEU A 98 2.67 -43.32 -10.71
C LEU A 98 1.88 -44.59 -10.98
N ILE A 99 2.28 -45.38 -11.98
CA ILE A 99 1.71 -46.71 -12.25
C ILE A 99 2.78 -47.77 -11.96
N HIS A 100 2.45 -48.80 -11.18
CA HIS A 100 3.34 -49.90 -10.80
C HIS A 100 2.61 -51.24 -10.73
N ARG A 101 3.34 -52.36 -10.53
CA ARG A 101 2.78 -53.74 -10.54
C ARG A 101 1.97 -54.07 -11.79
N ILE A 102 2.54 -53.82 -12.96
CA ILE A 102 1.88 -54.04 -14.25
C ILE A 102 1.94 -55.52 -14.62
N ARG A 103 0.79 -56.21 -14.60
CA ARG A 103 0.67 -57.62 -15.02
C ARG A 103 -0.03 -57.79 -16.36
N SER A 104 -0.94 -56.88 -16.70
CA SER A 104 -1.65 -56.86 -17.97
C SER A 104 -2.07 -55.44 -18.32
N LYS A 105 -2.64 -55.25 -19.52
CA LYS A 105 -3.18 -53.95 -19.98
C LYS A 105 -4.22 -53.35 -19.03
N PHE A 106 -4.89 -54.18 -18.22
CA PHE A 106 -5.94 -53.74 -17.29
C PHE A 106 -5.64 -54.05 -15.82
N ASP A 107 -4.51 -54.69 -15.52
CA ASP A 107 -4.10 -55.05 -14.16
C ASP A 107 -2.81 -54.29 -13.81
N TYR A 108 -3.00 -53.13 -13.18
CA TYR A 108 -1.94 -52.25 -12.69
C TYR A 108 -2.42 -51.43 -11.49
N GLN A 109 -1.48 -51.00 -10.63
CA GLN A 109 -1.77 -50.21 -9.44
C GLN A 109 -1.33 -48.75 -9.63
N LYS A 110 -2.19 -47.79 -9.25
CA LYS A 110 -1.87 -46.35 -9.24
C LYS A 110 -1.43 -45.91 -7.85
N HIS A 111 -0.28 -45.24 -7.75
CA HIS A 111 0.22 -44.63 -6.51
C HIS A 111 0.19 -43.10 -6.62
N PHE A 112 -0.65 -42.45 -5.82
CA PHE A 112 -0.80 -40.99 -5.84
C PHE A 112 0.30 -40.31 -5.02
N LEU A 113 0.94 -39.31 -5.61
CA LEU A 113 1.99 -38.54 -4.97
C LEU A 113 1.40 -37.39 -4.17
N ALA A 114 1.78 -37.25 -2.89
CA ALA A 114 1.35 -36.12 -2.07
C ALA A 114 1.74 -34.79 -2.72
N PRO A 115 0.99 -33.69 -2.59
CA PRO A 115 1.45 -32.40 -3.10
C PRO A 115 2.80 -32.05 -2.48
N LEU A 116 3.81 -31.70 -3.30
CA LEU A 116 5.02 -31.08 -2.77
C LEU A 116 4.56 -29.87 -1.97
N ARG A 117 4.98 -29.77 -0.71
CA ARG A 117 4.72 -28.58 0.10
C ARG A 117 5.41 -27.43 -0.61
N THR A 118 4.67 -26.74 -1.49
CA THR A 118 5.09 -25.46 -2.03
C THR A 118 5.35 -24.62 -0.80
N SER A 119 6.60 -24.18 -0.63
CA SER A 119 7.04 -23.41 0.53
C SER A 119 5.95 -22.40 0.85
N ALA A 120 5.30 -22.55 2.01
CA ALA A 120 4.16 -21.72 2.38
C ALA A 120 4.55 -20.27 2.10
N ARG A 121 3.80 -19.63 1.20
CA ARG A 121 3.95 -18.20 0.84
C ARG A 121 4.37 -17.43 2.10
N PRO A 122 5.49 -16.67 2.09
CA PRO A 122 6.09 -16.21 3.34
C PRO A 122 5.11 -15.32 4.08
N GLN A 123 4.42 -15.89 5.07
CA GLN A 123 3.43 -15.22 5.89
C GLN A 123 4.06 -14.01 6.61
N SER A 124 5.38 -14.04 6.79
CA SER A 124 6.21 -12.95 7.29
C SER A 124 6.17 -11.69 6.42
N ALA A 125 6.16 -11.80 5.09
CA ALA A 125 6.16 -10.65 4.19
C ALA A 125 4.81 -9.92 4.21
N ALA A 126 3.70 -10.66 4.25
CA ALA A 126 2.35 -10.10 4.38
C ALA A 126 2.16 -9.42 5.75
N ALA A 127 2.63 -10.04 6.82
CA ALA A 127 2.58 -9.47 8.17
C ALA A 127 3.44 -8.20 8.30
N ALA A 128 4.63 -8.17 7.68
CA ALA A 128 5.48 -6.98 7.62
C ALA A 128 4.81 -5.83 6.87
N ALA A 129 4.23 -6.10 5.71
CA ALA A 129 3.49 -5.09 4.93
C ALA A 129 2.29 -4.51 5.71
N GLN A 130 1.56 -5.34 6.46
CA GLN A 130 0.46 -4.88 7.32
C GLN A 130 0.96 -4.00 8.47
N ARG A 131 2.08 -4.35 9.11
CA ARG A 131 2.71 -3.52 10.17
C ARG A 131 3.14 -2.16 9.62
N ASP A 132 3.76 -2.13 8.44
CA ASP A 132 4.18 -0.89 7.78
C ASP A 132 2.99 -0.01 7.40
N ALA A 133 1.90 -0.60 6.88
CA ALA A 133 0.68 0.12 6.57
C ALA A 133 0.07 0.77 7.83
N ARG A 134 0.01 0.04 8.95
CA ARG A 134 -0.46 0.57 10.25
C ARG A 134 0.42 1.72 10.75
N ARG A 135 1.74 1.58 10.64
CA ARG A 135 2.70 2.63 11.02
C ARG A 135 2.48 3.91 10.19
N ARG A 136 2.35 3.78 8.87
CA ARG A 136 2.07 4.91 7.96
C ARG A 136 0.74 5.59 8.30
N ALA A 137 -0.31 4.82 8.56
CA ALA A 137 -1.61 5.35 8.96
C ALA A 137 -1.56 6.14 10.28
N ARG A 138 -0.78 5.68 11.27
CA ARG A 138 -0.56 6.42 12.53
C ARG A 138 0.15 7.75 12.26
N THR A 139 1.25 7.75 11.51
CA THR A 139 1.99 8.98 11.20
C THR A 139 1.17 10.01 10.42
N ARG A 140 0.27 9.57 9.53
CA ARG A 140 -0.65 10.47 8.82
C ARG A 140 -1.63 11.14 9.78
N ARG A 141 -2.23 10.39 10.70
CA ARG A 141 -3.15 10.93 11.71
C ARG A 141 -2.48 11.95 12.63
N GLU A 142 -1.26 11.67 13.06
CA GLU A 142 -0.46 12.55 13.92
C GLU A 142 -0.20 13.91 13.24
N ARG A 143 0.23 13.90 11.98
CA ARG A 143 0.42 15.13 11.19
C ARG A 143 -0.85 15.94 10.97
N GLU A 144 -1.97 15.27 10.73
CA GLU A 144 -3.26 15.97 10.58
C GLU A 144 -3.71 16.61 11.90
N TRP A 145 -3.48 15.93 13.03
CA TRP A 145 -3.78 16.49 14.34
C TRP A 145 -2.90 17.71 14.63
N ASP A 146 -1.59 17.62 14.40
CA ASP A 146 -0.67 18.76 14.55
C ASP A 146 -1.09 19.97 13.71
N ARG A 147 -1.54 19.75 12.47
CA ARG A 147 -2.01 20.84 11.61
C ARG A 147 -3.25 21.52 12.20
N ARG A 148 -4.25 20.74 12.61
CA ARG A 148 -5.47 21.29 13.25
C ARG A 148 -5.14 22.05 14.53
N GLN A 149 -4.18 21.57 15.32
CA GLN A 149 -3.77 22.27 16.54
C GLN A 149 -3.11 23.62 16.24
N ARG A 150 -2.28 23.71 15.19
CA ARG A 150 -1.70 24.99 14.75
C ARG A 150 -2.78 25.97 14.30
N GLU A 151 -3.73 25.50 13.49
CA GLU A 151 -4.88 26.31 13.05
C GLU A 151 -5.66 26.86 14.25
N VAL A 152 -5.98 26.02 15.24
CA VAL A 152 -6.68 26.44 16.47
C VAL A 152 -5.86 27.45 17.29
N HIS A 153 -4.55 27.25 17.40
CA HIS A 153 -3.68 28.18 18.13
C HIS A 153 -3.57 29.53 17.42
N GLU A 154 -3.42 29.53 16.09
CA GLU A 154 -3.40 30.75 15.27
C GLU A 154 -4.72 31.53 15.38
N GLU A 155 -5.86 30.83 15.37
CA GLU A 155 -7.19 31.43 15.59
C GLU A 155 -7.32 32.04 17.00
N ALA A 156 -6.79 31.36 18.03
CA ALA A 156 -6.79 31.87 19.40
C ALA A 156 -5.92 33.12 19.54
N ASP A 157 -4.73 33.12 18.95
CA ASP A 157 -3.82 34.27 18.92
C ASP A 157 -4.44 35.46 18.18
N GLU A 158 -5.11 35.22 17.05
CA GLU A 158 -5.83 36.27 16.31
C GLU A 158 -6.96 36.88 17.15
N LEU A 159 -7.72 36.02 17.84
CA LEU A 159 -8.79 36.43 18.72
C LEU A 159 -8.25 37.25 19.90
N GLU A 160 -7.15 36.83 20.51
CA GLU A 160 -6.51 37.55 21.60
C GLU A 160 -6.02 38.94 21.15
N ARG A 161 -5.33 39.02 20.00
CA ARG A 161 -4.92 40.29 19.39
C ARG A 161 -6.12 41.19 19.10
N ALA A 162 -7.23 40.63 18.63
CA ALA A 162 -8.46 41.38 18.38
C ALA A 162 -9.08 41.93 19.68
N ILE A 163 -9.05 41.15 20.77
CA ILE A 163 -9.52 41.58 22.10
C ILE A 163 -8.61 42.69 22.65
N GLU A 164 -7.29 42.53 22.56
CA GLU A 164 -6.32 43.53 23.01
C GLU A 164 -6.48 44.85 22.27
N LYS A 165 -6.65 44.79 20.94
CA LYS A 165 -6.97 45.97 20.13
C LYS A 165 -8.25 46.66 20.60
N ARG A 166 -9.30 45.91 20.96
CA ARG A 166 -10.55 46.47 21.49
C ARG A 166 -10.37 47.08 22.87
N ARG A 167 -9.62 46.44 23.76
CA ARG A 167 -9.22 47.02 25.07
C ARG A 167 -8.54 48.37 24.87
N TRP A 168 -7.63 48.47 23.90
CA TRP A 168 -6.96 49.72 23.57
C TRP A 168 -7.94 50.79 23.07
N VAL A 169 -8.85 50.46 22.15
CA VAL A 169 -9.89 51.38 21.65
C VAL A 169 -10.75 51.94 22.79
N TYR A 170 -11.22 51.08 23.70
CA TYR A 170 -12.05 51.51 24.82
C TYR A 170 -11.29 52.32 25.87
N ARG A 171 -10.06 51.92 26.19
CA ARG A 171 -9.18 52.66 27.11
C ARG A 171 -8.92 54.10 26.64
N HIS A 172 -8.88 54.32 25.32
CA HIS A 172 -8.59 55.63 24.73
C HIS A 172 -9.86 56.36 24.24
N HIS A 173 -11.06 55.86 24.57
CA HIS A 173 -12.34 56.46 24.18
C HIS A 173 -12.44 56.80 22.67
N LEU A 174 -11.92 55.92 21.82
CA LEU A 174 -11.93 56.15 20.37
C LEU A 174 -13.27 55.75 19.77
N TYR A 175 -13.80 56.62 18.89
CA TYR A 175 -15.08 56.41 18.21
C TYR A 175 -14.88 56.08 16.72
N ALA A 176 -15.80 55.32 16.15
CA ALA A 176 -15.80 55.05 14.72
C ALA A 176 -16.11 56.34 13.94
N LYS A 177 -15.34 56.60 12.87
CA LYS A 177 -15.64 57.70 11.95
C LYS A 177 -16.95 57.39 11.21
N HIS A 178 -17.75 58.42 10.97
CA HIS A 178 -19.00 58.31 10.20
C HIS A 178 -18.78 57.57 8.87
N VAL A 179 -19.61 56.56 8.61
CA VAL A 179 -19.62 55.79 7.37
C VAL A 179 -20.78 56.27 6.50
N ALA A 180 -20.47 56.91 5.37
CA ALA A 180 -21.49 57.38 4.45
C ALA A 180 -22.16 56.21 3.69
N SER A 181 -23.46 56.35 3.42
CA SER A 181 -24.22 55.45 2.55
C SER A 181 -23.84 55.68 1.09
N ASN A 182 -22.76 55.06 0.64
CA ASN A 182 -22.34 55.12 -0.77
C ASN A 182 -22.31 53.71 -1.39
N PRO A 183 -22.33 53.59 -2.73
CA PRO A 183 -22.30 52.30 -3.42
C PRO A 183 -21.06 51.45 -3.08
N TYR A 184 -19.97 52.08 -2.65
CA TYR A 184 -18.70 51.44 -2.33
C TYR A 184 -18.68 50.82 -0.92
N THR A 185 -19.23 51.51 0.08
CA THR A 185 -19.33 51.04 1.48
C THR A 185 -20.52 50.11 1.69
N ARG A 186 -21.52 50.16 0.78
CA ARG A 186 -22.79 49.39 0.86
C ARG A 186 -23.49 49.53 2.21
N TYR A 187 -23.22 50.61 2.93
CA TYR A 187 -23.81 50.85 4.22
C TYR A 187 -25.31 51.08 4.05
N ARG A 188 -26.11 50.34 4.84
CA ARG A 188 -27.57 50.49 4.89
C ARG A 188 -27.95 51.00 6.29
N PRO A 189 -29.06 51.74 6.40
CA PRO A 189 -29.61 52.11 7.71
C PRO A 189 -29.86 50.85 8.54
N PHE A 190 -29.82 51.02 9.87
CA PHE A 190 -29.98 49.93 10.81
C PHE A 190 -31.31 49.16 10.55
N PRO A 191 -31.28 47.82 10.54
CA PRO A 191 -32.49 47.03 10.33
C PRO A 191 -33.49 47.25 11.46
N THR A 192 -34.78 47.11 11.17
CA THR A 192 -35.79 47.07 12.24
C THR A 192 -35.60 45.81 13.10
N PRO A 193 -36.06 45.80 14.37
CA PRO A 193 -35.92 44.63 15.24
C PRO A 193 -36.47 43.34 14.62
N ALA A 194 -37.60 43.41 13.91
CA ALA A 194 -38.19 42.27 13.22
C ALA A 194 -37.34 41.77 12.02
N GLN A 195 -36.74 42.70 11.27
CA GLN A 195 -35.84 42.36 10.16
C GLN A 195 -34.54 41.73 10.67
N PHE A 196 -34.03 42.20 11.80
CA PHE A 196 -32.86 41.62 12.44
C PHE A 196 -33.13 40.19 12.90
N SER A 197 -34.25 39.96 13.62
CA SER A 197 -34.62 38.62 14.12
C SER A 197 -34.91 37.62 13.00
N ALA A 198 -35.37 38.08 11.84
CA ALA A 198 -35.60 37.22 10.68
C ALA A 198 -34.30 36.79 9.96
N SER A 199 -33.19 37.49 10.20
CA SER A 199 -31.94 37.29 9.43
C SER A 199 -30.85 36.56 10.23
N GLN A 200 -30.59 35.30 9.85
CA GLN A 200 -29.57 34.48 10.53
C GLN A 200 -28.14 35.02 10.36
N ASP A 201 -27.83 35.66 9.24
CA ASP A 201 -26.51 36.27 8.99
C ASP A 201 -26.22 37.45 9.93
N LEU A 202 -27.19 38.34 10.16
CA LEU A 202 -26.97 39.46 11.08
C LEU A 202 -26.86 38.97 12.52
N ILE A 203 -27.62 37.94 12.89
CA ILE A 203 -27.54 37.30 14.21
C ILE A 203 -26.16 36.65 14.40
N SER A 204 -25.63 35.92 13.41
CA SER A 204 -24.31 35.29 13.52
C SER A 204 -23.18 36.33 13.63
N ARG A 205 -23.24 37.41 12.84
CA ARG A 205 -22.26 38.50 12.90
C ARG A 205 -22.35 39.28 14.21
N ALA A 206 -23.55 39.58 14.68
CA ALA A 206 -23.78 40.27 15.95
C ALA A 206 -23.32 39.42 17.13
N THR A 207 -23.58 38.11 17.13
CA THR A 207 -23.13 37.21 18.21
C THR A 207 -21.61 37.08 18.26
N VAL A 208 -20.92 36.97 17.12
CA VAL A 208 -19.45 36.99 17.06
C VAL A 208 -18.90 38.32 17.58
N PHE A 209 -19.49 39.44 17.17
CA PHE A 209 -19.13 40.76 17.67
C PHE A 209 -19.29 40.84 19.19
N LEU A 210 -20.48 40.53 19.71
CA LEU A 210 -20.78 40.57 21.14
C LEU A 210 -19.84 39.65 21.94
N ARG A 211 -19.58 38.42 21.50
CA ARG A 211 -18.65 37.51 22.19
C ARG A 211 -17.24 38.10 22.31
N ARG A 212 -16.73 38.75 21.25
CA ARG A 212 -15.43 39.42 21.30
C ARG A 212 -15.45 40.61 22.25
N GLU A 213 -16.46 41.48 22.15
CA GLU A 213 -16.56 42.68 22.99
C GLU A 213 -16.74 42.32 24.46
N LEU A 214 -17.57 41.32 24.77
CA LEU A 214 -17.82 40.86 26.14
C LEU A 214 -16.58 40.30 26.83
N ARG A 215 -15.66 39.69 26.06
CA ARG A 215 -14.37 39.18 26.56
C ARG A 215 -13.35 40.26 26.91
N VAL A 216 -13.59 41.53 26.54
CA VAL A 216 -12.73 42.66 26.93
C VAL A 216 -12.77 42.87 28.44
N TRP A 217 -13.96 42.72 29.05
CA TRP A 217 -14.19 42.95 30.48
C TRP A 217 -13.78 41.73 31.32
N VAL A 218 -12.71 41.89 32.10
CA VAL A 218 -12.20 40.85 33.01
C VAL A 218 -13.16 40.73 34.19
N GLY A 219 -14.06 39.73 34.17
CA GLY A 219 -15.07 39.51 35.22
C GLY A 219 -16.51 39.30 34.72
N LEU A 220 -16.75 39.42 33.41
CA LEU A 220 -18.05 39.06 32.82
C LEU A 220 -17.99 37.62 32.28
N ASP A 221 -18.65 36.69 32.96
CA ASP A 221 -18.70 35.29 32.52
C ASP A 221 -19.58 35.14 31.27
N VAL A 222 -18.95 34.97 30.12
CA VAL A 222 -19.60 35.00 28.79
C VAL A 222 -20.39 33.70 28.52
N GLU A 223 -20.09 32.62 29.22
CA GLU A 223 -20.76 31.31 29.09
C GLU A 223 -22.25 31.40 29.49
N VAL A 224 -22.60 32.17 30.53
CA VAL A 224 -23.97 32.30 31.05
C VAL A 224 -24.85 33.20 30.15
N SER A 225 -24.25 34.18 29.49
CA SER A 225 -25.00 35.19 28.73
C SER A 225 -25.47 34.70 27.36
N VAL A 226 -24.68 33.87 26.67
CA VAL A 226 -25.00 33.42 25.30
C VAL A 226 -26.07 32.32 25.28
N VAL A 227 -26.09 31.45 26.30
CA VAL A 227 -27.18 30.46 26.49
C VAL A 227 -28.50 31.18 26.73
N SER A 228 -28.51 32.27 27.50
CA SER A 228 -29.75 33.04 27.74
C SER A 228 -30.34 33.70 26.49
N ILE A 229 -29.51 34.07 25.51
CA ILE A 229 -29.96 34.66 24.23
C ILE A 229 -30.53 33.58 23.30
N SER A 230 -29.95 32.39 23.30
CA SER A 230 -30.43 31.24 22.51
C SER A 230 -31.68 30.57 23.09
N VAL A 231 -31.84 30.57 24.42
CA VAL A 231 -33.01 29.99 25.10
C VAL A 231 -34.24 30.90 24.97
N ARG A 232 -34.08 32.24 24.96
CA ARG A 232 -35.20 33.17 24.75
C ARG A 232 -35.77 33.13 23.33
N THR A 233 -34.95 32.78 22.32
CA THR A 233 -35.44 32.61 20.94
C THR A 233 -36.25 31.34 20.76
N GLN A 234 -35.99 30.27 21.54
CA GLN A 234 -36.81 29.05 21.52
C GLN A 234 -38.06 29.14 22.43
N ALA A 235 -38.00 29.86 23.55
CA ALA A 235 -39.13 30.03 24.46
C ALA A 235 -40.28 30.90 23.88
N SER A 236 -40.00 31.66 22.82
CA SER A 236 -41.01 32.50 22.13
C SER A 236 -41.87 31.71 21.14
N LEU A 237 -41.55 30.43 20.88
CA LEU A 237 -42.30 29.55 19.96
C LEU A 237 -43.32 28.64 20.66
N TRP A 238 -43.46 28.73 22.00
CA TRP A 238 -44.33 27.86 22.81
C TRP A 238 -45.42 28.63 23.58
N LYS A 239 -45.66 29.90 23.23
CA LYS A 239 -46.80 30.68 23.73
C LYS A 239 -47.55 31.36 22.56
N THR A 240 -48.23 30.54 21.77
CA THR A 240 -49.56 30.81 21.20
C THR A 240 -50.15 29.51 20.69
#